data_AF-A0AAW4YB99-F1
#
_entry.id   AF-A0AAW4YB99-F1
#
_cell.length_a   1.000
_cell.length_b   1.000
_cell.length_c   1.000
_cell.angle_alpha   90.00
_cell.angle_beta   90.00
_cell.angle_gamma   90.00
#
_symmetry.space_group_name_H-M   'P 1'
#
loop_
_entity.id
_entity.type
_entity.pdbx_description
1 polymer ?
#
loop_
_entity_poly.entity_id
_entity_poly.type
_entity_poly.pdbx_seq_one_letter_code
_entity_poly.pdbx_strand_id
1 'polypeptide(L)'
;LVTPDHIVRATARDAVKQQYEVKKHEIEQAEHATDEEKQVALNQLANNEKRALQNIDQAIANNDVKRVESNGIATLKGVEPHIVVKPEAQEAIKASADNQVESIKDTPHATTDELDEANQQINDTLKQGQQNIDNTTQDAPVNDVRNQTIKAIEQIKPKVRRKRAALDNIDESNNNQLAAIRNTLDTTQDERNVAIAALNKIVNAIKNDIAQNKTNAEVDQTEADGNNNIKVILPKVQVKPAARQSVSAKAEAQNALIDQSDLSTEEERLAAKHLVEQALNQAIDQINHADKTAQVNQNSIDAQNIISKIKPATTVKTTALQQIQNIATHKINLIKSNNEATDEEQNAAIAQVEQALIKAKQHIASAVTNADVAYLLHDGKNEIREIEPVINRKASAREQLTTLLNDKKQAIEANVQATVEERNSVLAQLQNIYDAAIGQLDHDRSNAQVDKTASFNLQTIQGLDVHPVKKPEAEKTINQDIARVTHLVQNYRKVSDRNKADALKAIT
;
A
#
# COMPACT_ATOMS: atom_id res chain seq x y z
N LEU A 1 79.17 69.56 -97.34
CA LEU A 1 77.83 70.08 -97.70
C LEU A 1 76.87 68.91 -97.69
N VAL A 2 76.09 68.78 -96.63
CA VAL A 2 75.02 67.76 -96.52
C VAL A 2 73.85 68.27 -97.36
N THR A 3 73.38 67.50 -98.35
CA THR A 3 72.24 67.88 -99.18
C THR A 3 70.94 67.86 -98.36
N PRO A 4 69.94 68.72 -98.65
CA PRO A 4 68.66 68.75 -97.93
C PRO A 4 67.95 67.38 -97.84
N ASP A 5 68.15 66.51 -98.84
CA ASP A 5 67.59 65.15 -98.93
C ASP A 5 68.15 64.18 -97.86
N HIS A 6 69.41 64.36 -97.44
CA HIS A 6 70.06 63.52 -96.43
C HIS A 6 69.65 63.93 -95.01
N ILE A 7 69.26 65.19 -94.79
CA ILE A 7 68.79 65.69 -93.49
C ILE A 7 67.38 65.13 -93.20
N VAL A 8 66.48 65.11 -94.19
CA VAL A 8 65.10 64.63 -94.02
C VAL A 8 65.05 63.14 -93.67
N ARG A 9 65.90 62.30 -94.29
CA ARG A 9 66.01 60.86 -93.94
C ARG A 9 66.60 60.62 -92.56
N ALA A 10 67.62 61.38 -92.16
CA ALA A 10 68.22 61.24 -90.83
C ALA A 10 67.20 61.56 -89.73
N THR A 11 66.49 62.69 -89.86
CA THR A 11 65.42 63.07 -88.93
C THR A 11 64.29 62.05 -88.87
N ALA A 12 63.86 61.50 -90.02
CA ALA A 12 62.81 60.47 -90.06
C ALA A 12 63.23 59.15 -89.37
N ARG A 13 64.49 58.73 -89.52
CA ARG A 13 65.03 57.54 -88.83
C ARG A 13 65.08 57.76 -87.32
N ASP A 14 65.53 58.93 -86.87
CA ASP A 14 65.62 59.27 -85.45
C ASP A 14 64.23 59.33 -84.82
N ALA A 15 63.23 59.87 -85.53
CA ALA A 15 61.84 59.87 -85.08
C ALA A 15 61.26 58.44 -84.92
N VAL A 16 61.54 57.54 -85.86
CA VAL A 16 61.14 56.11 -85.76
C VAL A 16 61.83 55.41 -84.59
N LYS A 17 63.14 55.62 -84.38
CA LYS A 17 63.89 55.06 -83.25
C LYS A 17 63.42 55.58 -81.90
N GLN A 18 63.15 56.89 -81.81
CA GLN A 18 62.61 57.49 -80.60
C GLN A 18 61.23 56.89 -80.28
N GLN A 19 60.37 56.73 -81.28
CA GLN A 19 59.07 56.09 -81.09
C GLN A 19 59.19 54.61 -80.71
N TYR A 20 60.18 53.88 -81.25
CA TYR A 20 60.47 52.51 -80.85
C TYR A 20 60.82 52.44 -79.37
N GLU A 21 61.74 53.28 -78.86
CA GLU A 21 62.12 53.27 -77.45
C GLU A 21 60.96 53.65 -76.53
N VAL A 22 60.15 54.64 -76.91
CA VAL A 22 58.92 54.98 -76.18
C VAL A 22 58.00 53.77 -76.10
N LYS A 23 57.73 53.12 -77.23
CA LYS A 23 56.79 52.00 -77.26
C LYS A 23 57.33 50.74 -76.58
N LYS A 24 58.63 50.50 -76.69
CA LYS A 24 59.32 49.43 -75.98
C LYS A 24 59.13 49.58 -74.47
N HIS A 25 59.32 50.79 -73.96
CA HIS A 25 59.09 51.07 -72.54
C HIS A 25 57.63 50.87 -72.13
N GLU A 26 56.66 51.31 -72.97
CA GLU A 26 55.24 51.05 -72.74
C GLU A 26 54.92 49.55 -72.67
N ILE A 27 55.50 48.74 -73.56
CA ILE A 27 55.32 47.28 -73.58
C ILE A 27 55.96 46.63 -72.33
N GLU A 28 57.17 47.04 -71.95
CA GLU A 28 57.86 46.53 -70.76
C GLU A 28 57.08 46.84 -69.47
N GLN A 29 56.43 48.00 -69.41
CA GLN A 29 55.60 48.44 -68.29
C GLN A 29 54.14 47.97 -68.36
N ALA A 30 53.76 47.19 -69.37
CA ALA A 30 52.39 46.68 -69.46
C ALA A 30 52.05 45.85 -68.21
N GLU A 31 51.07 46.33 -67.44
CA GLU A 31 50.55 45.62 -66.27
C GLU A 31 49.75 44.40 -66.71
N HIS A 32 49.70 43.38 -65.85
CA HIS A 32 49.02 42.10 -66.09
C HIS A 32 49.51 41.25 -67.27
N ALA A 33 50.35 41.78 -68.17
CA ALA A 33 51.03 41.03 -69.21
C ALA A 33 52.15 40.15 -68.62
N THR A 34 52.25 38.91 -69.09
CA THR A 34 53.41 38.05 -68.77
C THR A 34 54.63 38.47 -69.58
N ASP A 35 55.80 38.02 -69.14
CA ASP A 35 57.07 38.28 -69.81
C ASP A 35 57.06 37.68 -71.24
N GLU A 36 56.41 36.54 -71.44
CA GLU A 36 56.20 35.94 -72.75
C GLU A 36 55.30 36.78 -73.67
N GLU A 37 54.16 37.28 -73.16
CA GLU A 37 53.26 38.18 -73.91
C GLU A 37 53.95 39.50 -74.29
N LYS A 38 54.74 40.07 -73.36
CA LYS A 38 55.59 41.24 -73.62
C LYS A 38 56.64 40.92 -74.67
N GLN A 39 57.31 39.77 -74.59
CA GLN A 39 58.35 39.38 -75.53
C GLN A 39 57.80 39.20 -76.96
N VAL A 40 56.58 38.68 -77.11
CA VAL A 40 55.89 38.60 -78.42
C VAL A 40 55.67 40.01 -78.99
N ALA A 41 55.16 40.94 -78.20
CA ALA A 41 54.96 42.33 -78.62
C ALA A 41 56.29 43.05 -78.91
N LEU A 42 57.33 42.85 -78.10
CA LEU A 42 58.67 43.39 -78.33
C LEU A 42 59.28 42.87 -79.64
N ASN A 43 59.10 41.59 -79.94
CA ASN A 43 59.56 41.00 -81.21
C ASN A 43 58.81 41.61 -82.41
N GLN A 44 57.50 41.80 -82.29
CA GLN A 44 56.69 42.48 -83.31
C GLN A 44 57.11 43.95 -83.49
N LEU A 45 57.39 44.66 -82.38
CA LEU A 45 57.86 46.03 -82.37
C LEU A 45 59.22 46.16 -83.08
N ALA A 46 60.17 45.29 -82.75
CA ALA A 46 61.49 45.27 -83.39
C ALA A 46 61.41 44.98 -84.90
N ASN A 47 60.54 44.05 -85.30
CA ASN A 47 60.30 43.78 -86.72
C ASN A 47 59.65 44.98 -87.45
N ASN A 48 58.70 45.65 -86.81
CA ASN A 48 58.05 46.84 -87.36
C ASN A 48 59.04 48.01 -87.49
N GLU A 49 59.93 48.20 -86.51
CA GLU A 49 60.99 49.21 -86.57
C GLU A 49 61.93 48.94 -87.76
N LYS A 50 62.41 47.71 -87.89
CA LYS A 50 63.27 47.31 -89.02
C LYS A 50 62.60 47.58 -90.36
N ARG A 51 61.30 47.26 -90.50
CA ARG A 51 60.53 47.54 -91.73
C ARG A 51 60.34 49.03 -91.96
N ALA A 52 60.07 49.82 -90.92
CA ALA A 52 59.93 51.27 -91.03
C ALA A 52 61.24 51.93 -91.48
N LEU A 53 62.38 51.54 -90.90
CA LEU A 53 63.71 52.02 -91.30
C LEU A 53 64.04 51.63 -92.74
N GLN A 54 63.77 50.38 -93.16
CA GLN A 54 63.93 49.95 -94.55
C GLN A 54 63.07 50.75 -95.53
N ASN A 55 61.82 51.05 -95.18
CA ASN A 55 60.94 51.87 -96.01
C ASN A 55 61.43 53.32 -96.13
N ILE A 56 61.99 53.90 -95.07
CA ILE A 56 62.63 55.23 -95.09
C ILE A 56 63.84 55.22 -96.02
N ASP A 57 64.64 54.15 -95.99
CA ASP A 57 65.83 54.00 -96.83
C ASP A 57 65.47 53.91 -98.32
N GLN A 58 64.37 53.23 -98.65
CA GLN A 58 63.88 53.03 -100.01
C GLN A 58 63.05 54.18 -100.58
N ALA A 59 62.63 55.16 -99.76
CA ALA A 59 61.86 56.29 -100.22
C ALA A 59 62.66 57.19 -101.19
N ILE A 60 62.06 57.61 -102.31
CA ILE A 60 62.75 58.32 -103.39
C ILE A 60 62.63 59.84 -103.24
N ALA A 61 61.48 60.36 -102.79
CA ALA A 61 61.24 61.80 -102.60
C ALA A 61 61.02 62.17 -101.13
N ASN A 62 61.34 63.42 -100.75
CA ASN A 62 61.15 63.93 -99.38
C ASN A 62 59.69 63.82 -98.87
N ASN A 63 58.70 63.97 -99.76
CA ASN A 63 57.29 63.76 -99.40
C ASN A 63 56.97 62.28 -99.14
N ASP A 64 57.64 61.35 -99.84
CA ASP A 64 57.53 59.92 -99.58
C ASP A 64 58.20 59.55 -98.26
N VAL A 65 59.38 60.12 -97.95
CA VAL A 65 60.08 59.96 -96.66
C VAL A 65 59.17 60.33 -95.50
N LYS A 66 58.53 61.51 -95.54
CA LYS A 66 57.55 61.93 -94.51
C LYS A 66 56.34 61.02 -94.40
N ARG A 67 55.84 60.49 -95.54
CA ARG A 67 54.70 59.57 -95.56
C ARG A 67 55.05 58.23 -94.94
N VAL A 68 56.20 57.63 -95.31
CA VAL A 68 56.63 56.34 -94.75
C VAL A 68 57.09 56.46 -93.30
N GLU A 69 57.65 57.60 -92.89
CA GLU A 69 57.91 57.95 -91.48
C GLU A 69 56.61 57.92 -90.68
N SER A 70 55.59 58.68 -91.13
CA SER A 70 54.28 58.75 -90.46
C SER A 70 53.62 57.37 -90.33
N ASN A 71 53.68 56.55 -91.39
CA ASN A 71 53.13 55.19 -91.39
C ASN A 71 53.93 54.24 -90.49
N GLY A 72 55.25 54.37 -90.45
CA GLY A 72 56.13 53.58 -89.59
C GLY A 72 55.87 53.89 -88.12
N ILE A 73 55.79 55.18 -87.77
CA ILE A 73 55.43 55.64 -86.42
C ILE A 73 54.04 55.12 -86.01
N ALA A 74 53.04 55.20 -86.89
CA ALA A 74 51.70 54.68 -86.61
C ALA A 74 51.69 53.16 -86.37
N THR A 75 52.48 52.42 -87.15
CA THR A 75 52.61 50.97 -87.03
C THR A 75 53.30 50.58 -85.72
N LEU A 76 54.34 51.32 -85.30
CA LEU A 76 54.99 51.13 -84.00
C LEU A 76 54.03 51.41 -82.85
N LYS A 77 53.28 52.52 -82.90
CA LYS A 77 52.31 52.89 -81.86
C LYS A 77 51.24 51.83 -81.61
N GLY A 78 50.83 51.10 -82.64
CA GLY A 78 49.80 50.06 -82.55
C GLY A 78 50.27 48.70 -82.04
N VAL A 79 51.55 48.51 -81.69
CA VAL A 79 52.02 47.23 -81.13
C VAL A 79 51.71 47.17 -79.64
N GLU A 80 50.88 46.21 -79.22
CA GLU A 80 50.51 46.02 -77.82
C GLU A 80 50.65 44.55 -77.42
N PRO A 81 50.95 44.24 -76.13
CA PRO A 81 50.88 42.88 -75.62
C PRO A 81 49.47 42.31 -75.73
N HIS A 82 49.37 41.04 -76.09
CA HIS A 82 48.11 40.31 -76.08
C HIS A 82 47.91 39.69 -74.69
N ILE A 83 47.27 40.42 -73.78
CA ILE A 83 47.13 40.05 -72.36
C ILE A 83 45.98 39.06 -72.19
N VAL A 84 46.29 37.78 -71.97
CA VAL A 84 45.29 36.70 -71.80
C VAL A 84 45.61 35.76 -70.64
N VAL A 85 46.89 35.50 -70.34
CA VAL A 85 47.26 34.42 -69.41
C VAL A 85 46.80 34.68 -67.97
N LYS A 86 47.05 35.87 -67.41
CA LYS A 86 46.56 36.23 -66.06
C LYS A 86 45.04 36.39 -65.98
N PRO A 87 44.37 37.12 -66.91
CA PRO A 87 42.91 37.21 -66.91
C PRO A 87 42.22 35.84 -66.96
N GLU A 88 42.67 34.93 -67.83
CA GLU A 88 42.11 33.58 -67.93
C GLU A 88 42.32 32.78 -66.65
N ALA A 89 43.50 32.89 -66.03
CA ALA A 89 43.78 32.23 -64.76
C ALA A 89 42.91 32.77 -63.61
N GLN A 90 42.71 34.08 -63.54
CA GLN A 90 41.83 34.73 -62.55
C GLN A 90 40.36 34.32 -62.73
N GLU A 91 39.87 34.29 -63.97
CA GLU A 91 38.51 33.85 -64.27
C GLU A 91 38.32 32.37 -63.92
N ALA A 92 39.31 31.52 -64.22
CA ALA A 92 39.25 30.09 -63.90
C ALA A 92 39.17 29.81 -62.39
N ILE A 93 39.98 30.50 -61.57
CA ILE A 93 39.90 30.32 -60.10
C ILE A 93 38.60 30.90 -59.53
N LYS A 94 38.09 32.00 -60.10
CA LYS A 94 36.79 32.58 -59.71
C LYS A 94 35.64 31.63 -60.04
N ALA A 95 35.62 31.07 -61.26
CA ALA A 95 34.62 30.08 -61.65
C ALA A 95 34.67 28.83 -60.76
N SER A 96 35.87 28.38 -60.37
CA SER A 96 36.04 27.27 -59.41
C SER A 96 35.46 27.61 -58.04
N ALA A 97 35.69 28.82 -57.52
CA ALA A 97 35.09 29.29 -56.26
C ALA A 97 33.56 29.33 -56.33
N ASP A 98 33.00 29.93 -57.39
CA ASP A 98 31.56 30.04 -57.59
C ASP A 98 30.90 28.64 -57.67
N ASN A 99 31.52 27.71 -58.40
CA ASN A 99 31.07 26.32 -58.49
C ASN A 99 31.13 25.59 -57.15
N GLN A 100 32.17 25.82 -56.36
CA GLN A 100 32.31 25.16 -55.06
C GLN A 100 31.26 25.68 -54.06
N VAL A 101 31.02 26.99 -54.01
CA VAL A 101 29.96 27.60 -53.18
C VAL A 101 28.61 26.97 -53.52
N GLU A 102 28.30 26.86 -54.82
CA GLU A 102 27.08 26.23 -55.30
C GLU A 102 27.02 24.74 -54.94
N SER A 103 28.13 24.01 -55.02
CA SER A 103 28.18 22.58 -54.69
C SER A 103 27.99 22.29 -53.20
N ILE A 104 28.40 23.20 -52.30
CA ILE A 104 28.33 22.95 -50.86
C ILE A 104 27.04 23.46 -50.22
N LYS A 105 26.27 24.34 -50.88
CA LYS A 105 25.07 24.97 -50.31
C LYS A 105 24.01 23.99 -49.80
N ASP A 106 23.91 22.83 -50.46
CA ASP A 106 22.92 21.78 -50.17
C ASP A 106 23.54 20.64 -49.35
N THR A 107 24.65 20.88 -48.65
CA THR A 107 25.29 19.87 -47.79
C THR A 107 24.30 19.39 -46.73
N PRO A 108 23.92 18.09 -46.72
CA PRO A 108 22.91 17.58 -45.79
C PRO A 108 23.31 17.80 -44.33
N HIS A 109 22.34 18.23 -43.52
CA HIS A 109 22.49 18.51 -42.09
C HIS A 109 23.45 19.65 -41.72
N ALA A 110 24.07 20.33 -42.69
CA ALA A 110 24.85 21.53 -42.43
C ALA A 110 23.94 22.64 -41.90
N THR A 111 24.44 23.38 -40.93
CA THR A 111 23.85 24.66 -40.55
C THR A 111 24.36 25.77 -41.45
N THR A 112 23.64 26.90 -41.49
CA THR A 112 24.07 28.10 -42.20
C THR A 112 25.43 28.58 -41.68
N ASP A 113 25.68 28.52 -40.37
CA ASP A 113 26.98 28.88 -39.78
C ASP A 113 28.15 28.01 -40.31
N GLU A 114 27.93 26.70 -40.46
CA GLU A 114 28.94 25.77 -40.99
C GLU A 114 29.17 25.95 -42.51
N LEU A 115 28.12 26.34 -43.26
CA LEU A 115 28.22 26.72 -44.66
C LEU A 115 28.98 28.04 -44.81
N ASP A 116 28.69 29.03 -43.97
CA ASP A 116 29.34 30.34 -43.98
C ASP A 116 30.83 30.24 -43.64
N GLU A 117 31.22 29.38 -42.69
CA GLU A 117 32.64 29.11 -42.40
C GLU A 117 33.37 28.53 -43.63
N ALA A 118 32.74 27.62 -44.37
CA ALA A 118 33.31 27.03 -45.59
C ALA A 118 33.37 28.04 -46.75
N ASN A 119 32.30 28.84 -46.95
CA ASN A 119 32.26 29.92 -47.93
C ASN A 119 33.35 30.97 -47.66
N GLN A 120 33.59 31.31 -46.39
CA GLN A 120 34.66 32.21 -46.00
C GLN A 120 36.05 31.64 -46.37
N GLN A 121 36.30 30.36 -46.10
CA GLN A 121 37.54 29.69 -46.50
C GLN A 121 37.75 29.67 -48.02
N ILE A 122 36.67 29.46 -48.80
CA ILE A 122 36.71 29.53 -50.27
C ILE A 122 37.10 30.94 -50.71
N ASN A 123 36.44 31.96 -50.17
CA ASN A 123 36.71 33.36 -50.49
C ASN A 123 38.14 33.79 -50.14
N ASP A 124 38.67 33.35 -49.00
CA ASP A 124 40.04 33.64 -48.59
C ASP A 124 41.05 32.93 -49.49
N THR A 125 40.78 31.68 -49.88
CA THR A 125 41.62 30.92 -50.83
C THR A 125 41.62 31.57 -52.22
N LEU A 126 40.46 32.03 -52.69
CA LEU A 126 40.32 32.75 -53.95
C LEU A 126 41.15 34.04 -53.95
N LYS A 127 41.00 34.88 -52.91
CA LYS A 127 41.75 36.14 -52.79
C LYS A 127 43.27 35.89 -52.78
N GLN A 128 43.72 34.88 -52.05
CA GLN A 128 45.13 34.51 -52.02
C GLN A 128 45.62 34.04 -53.40
N GLY A 129 44.83 33.24 -54.11
CA GLY A 129 45.13 32.79 -55.47
C GLY A 129 45.22 33.94 -56.47
N GLN A 130 44.29 34.90 -56.40
CA GLN A 130 44.30 36.10 -57.25
C GLN A 130 45.57 36.93 -57.03
N GLN A 131 45.92 37.20 -55.77
CA GLN A 131 47.16 37.91 -55.42
C GLN A 131 48.41 37.17 -55.91
N ASN A 132 48.44 35.85 -55.78
CA ASN A 132 49.56 35.04 -56.26
C ASN A 132 49.70 35.09 -57.80
N ILE A 133 48.59 35.07 -58.54
CA ILE A 133 48.60 35.25 -60.01
C ILE A 133 49.13 36.64 -60.37
N ASP A 134 48.65 37.70 -59.72
CA ASP A 134 49.10 39.06 -59.98
C ASP A 134 50.61 39.23 -59.78
N ASN A 135 51.17 38.59 -58.75
CA ASN A 135 52.59 38.65 -58.39
C ASN A 135 53.53 37.82 -59.29
N THR A 136 53.01 36.92 -60.12
CA THR A 136 53.83 36.12 -61.05
C THR A 136 54.08 36.89 -62.36
N THR A 137 55.22 36.66 -63.03
CA THR A 137 55.53 37.34 -64.31
C THR A 137 55.58 36.41 -65.51
N GLN A 138 55.58 35.09 -65.31
CA GLN A 138 55.80 34.09 -66.37
C GLN A 138 54.57 33.17 -66.51
N ASP A 139 54.35 32.63 -67.70
CA ASP A 139 53.15 31.82 -68.01
C ASP A 139 53.04 30.54 -67.17
N ALA A 140 54.14 29.79 -67.03
CA ALA A 140 54.14 28.51 -66.30
C ALA A 140 53.77 28.70 -64.81
N PRO A 141 54.41 29.62 -64.05
CA PRO A 141 53.99 29.96 -62.70
C PRO A 141 52.53 30.41 -62.57
N VAL A 142 52.00 31.20 -63.52
CA VAL A 142 50.56 31.59 -63.51
C VAL A 142 49.68 30.35 -63.58
N ASN A 143 49.99 29.42 -64.51
CA ASN A 143 49.25 28.18 -64.68
C ASN A 143 49.35 27.25 -63.45
N ASP A 144 50.52 27.19 -62.81
CA ASP A 144 50.72 26.40 -61.59
C ASP A 144 49.89 26.95 -60.41
N VAL A 145 49.92 28.27 -60.19
CA VAL A 145 49.11 28.93 -59.15
C VAL A 145 47.62 28.70 -59.42
N ARG A 146 47.17 28.83 -60.68
CA ARG A 146 45.79 28.53 -61.07
C ARG A 146 45.40 27.11 -60.66
N ASN A 147 46.17 26.11 -61.09
CA ASN A 147 45.85 24.71 -60.86
C ASN A 147 45.86 24.35 -59.37
N GLN A 148 46.83 24.88 -58.60
CA GLN A 148 46.91 24.67 -57.15
C GLN A 148 45.74 25.32 -56.42
N THR A 149 45.36 26.54 -56.80
CA THR A 149 44.23 27.28 -56.20
C THR A 149 42.91 26.56 -56.45
N ILE A 150 42.65 26.14 -57.70
CA ILE A 150 41.45 25.35 -58.05
C ILE A 150 41.37 24.11 -57.16
N LYS A 151 42.46 23.34 -57.06
CA LYS A 151 42.49 22.12 -56.24
C LYS A 151 42.25 22.42 -54.76
N ALA A 152 42.79 23.51 -54.23
CA ALA A 152 42.58 23.90 -52.84
C ALA A 152 41.11 24.27 -52.59
N ILE A 153 40.49 25.04 -53.48
CA ILE A 153 39.07 25.43 -53.42
C ILE A 153 38.17 24.20 -53.43
N GLU A 154 38.36 23.28 -54.38
CA GLU A 154 37.54 22.06 -54.54
C GLU A 154 37.58 21.12 -53.32
N GLN A 155 38.62 21.22 -52.49
CA GLN A 155 38.77 20.42 -51.27
C GLN A 155 38.03 20.99 -50.06
N ILE A 156 37.63 22.27 -50.09
CA ILE A 156 36.95 22.91 -48.96
C ILE A 156 35.52 22.38 -48.86
N LYS A 157 35.15 21.90 -47.67
CA LYS A 157 33.82 21.36 -47.37
C LYS A 157 33.32 21.85 -46.01
N PRO A 158 32.00 22.02 -45.82
CA PRO A 158 31.40 22.33 -44.53
C PRO A 158 31.72 21.26 -43.48
N LYS A 159 32.02 21.69 -42.25
CA LYS A 159 32.30 20.81 -41.11
C LYS A 159 31.02 20.47 -40.35
N VAL A 160 30.18 19.61 -40.91
CA VAL A 160 28.87 19.24 -40.33
C VAL A 160 29.01 18.52 -38.98
N ARG A 161 28.79 19.23 -37.87
CA ARG A 161 28.99 18.71 -36.49
C ARG A 161 27.92 19.13 -35.50
N ARG A 162 27.36 20.34 -35.59
CA ARG A 162 26.51 20.88 -34.51
C ARG A 162 25.25 20.04 -34.28
N LYS A 163 24.46 19.77 -35.33
CA LYS A 163 23.26 18.91 -35.23
C LYS A 163 23.58 17.52 -34.69
N ARG A 164 24.68 16.93 -35.14
CA ARG A 164 25.10 15.60 -34.68
C ARG A 164 25.40 15.59 -33.19
N ALA A 165 26.19 16.54 -32.71
CA ALA A 165 26.51 16.65 -31.29
C ALA A 165 25.25 16.90 -30.44
N ALA A 166 24.32 17.72 -30.91
CA ALA A 166 23.05 17.93 -30.21
C ALA A 166 22.20 16.65 -30.12
N LEU A 167 22.11 15.88 -31.21
CA LEU A 167 21.42 14.58 -31.21
C LEU A 167 22.06 13.58 -30.25
N ASP A 168 23.40 13.51 -30.23
CA ASP A 168 24.15 12.64 -29.31
C ASP A 168 23.86 13.02 -27.84
N ASN A 169 23.84 14.32 -27.52
CA ASN A 169 23.51 14.81 -26.18
C ASN A 169 22.05 14.51 -25.78
N ILE A 170 21.09 14.64 -26.70
CA ILE A 170 19.69 14.27 -26.46
C ILE A 170 19.55 12.75 -26.22
N ASP A 171 20.30 11.92 -26.95
CA ASP A 171 20.31 10.47 -26.74
C ASP A 171 20.89 10.08 -25.37
N GLU A 172 21.96 10.73 -24.94
CA GLU A 172 22.50 10.55 -23.59
C GLU A 172 21.48 10.93 -22.51
N SER A 173 20.85 12.09 -22.66
CA SER A 173 19.80 12.58 -21.74
C SER A 173 18.60 11.63 -21.67
N ASN A 174 18.15 11.14 -22.82
CA ASN A 174 17.08 10.14 -22.92
C ASN A 174 17.45 8.83 -22.19
N ASN A 175 18.67 8.32 -22.41
CA ASN A 175 19.13 7.10 -21.75
C ASN A 175 19.20 7.25 -20.23
N ASN A 176 19.70 8.39 -19.75
CA ASN A 176 19.74 8.71 -18.32
C ASN A 176 18.33 8.81 -17.72
N GLN A 177 17.41 9.48 -18.40
CA GLN A 177 16.04 9.61 -17.93
C GLN A 177 15.29 8.27 -17.95
N LEU A 178 15.52 7.44 -18.96
CA LEU A 178 14.95 6.10 -19.05
C LEU A 178 15.42 5.21 -17.88
N ALA A 179 16.68 5.34 -17.48
CA ALA A 179 17.19 4.67 -16.27
C ALA A 179 16.52 5.20 -15.01
N ALA A 180 16.33 6.52 -14.87
CA ALA A 180 15.62 7.12 -13.74
C ALA A 180 14.16 6.62 -13.65
N ILE A 181 13.44 6.56 -14.77
CA ILE A 181 12.07 6.02 -14.85
C ILE A 181 12.04 4.55 -14.40
N ARG A 182 12.99 3.72 -14.86
CA ARG A 182 13.08 2.29 -14.48
C ARG A 182 13.36 2.08 -13.00
N ASN A 183 14.17 2.95 -12.40
CA ASN A 183 14.58 2.86 -11.01
C ASN A 183 13.64 3.59 -10.05
N THR A 184 12.55 4.20 -10.54
CA THR A 184 11.57 4.87 -9.67
C THR A 184 10.86 3.83 -8.81
N LEU A 185 11.10 3.89 -7.49
CA LEU A 185 10.54 2.96 -6.50
C LEU A 185 9.02 3.07 -6.42
N ASP A 186 8.39 2.02 -5.91
CA ASP A 186 6.93 1.91 -5.70
C ASP A 186 6.07 2.04 -6.96
N THR A 187 6.68 2.04 -8.15
CA THR A 187 5.95 2.06 -9.41
C THR A 187 5.58 0.66 -9.90
N THR A 188 4.46 0.57 -10.61
CA THR A 188 4.15 -0.58 -11.46
C THR A 188 4.77 -0.40 -12.85
N GLN A 189 4.90 -1.50 -13.59
CA GLN A 189 5.33 -1.47 -14.98
C GLN A 189 4.39 -0.63 -15.84
N ASP A 190 3.09 -0.60 -15.53
CA ASP A 190 2.11 0.20 -16.27
C ASP A 190 2.35 1.71 -16.07
N GLU A 191 2.62 2.14 -14.83
CA GLU A 191 2.99 3.54 -14.52
C GLU A 191 4.31 3.93 -15.22
N ARG A 192 5.30 3.03 -15.24
CA ARG A 192 6.56 3.25 -15.96
C ARG A 192 6.35 3.35 -17.46
N ASN A 193 5.55 2.46 -18.05
CA ASN A 193 5.28 2.45 -19.49
C ASN A 193 4.63 3.75 -19.97
N VAL A 194 3.74 4.34 -19.17
CA VAL A 194 3.15 5.65 -19.46
C VAL A 194 4.23 6.74 -19.53
N ALA A 195 5.15 6.78 -18.56
CA ALA A 195 6.26 7.74 -18.58
C ALA A 195 7.24 7.51 -19.74
N ILE A 196 7.56 6.25 -20.06
CA ILE A 196 8.41 5.88 -21.21
C ILE A 196 7.76 6.34 -22.53
N ALA A 197 6.45 6.13 -22.70
CA ALA A 197 5.74 6.59 -23.89
C ALA A 197 5.77 8.11 -24.04
N ALA A 198 5.61 8.85 -22.93
CA ALA A 198 5.73 10.30 -22.91
C ALA A 198 7.15 10.78 -23.25
N LEU A 199 8.18 10.13 -22.67
CA LEU A 199 9.59 10.39 -22.96
C LEU A 199 9.90 10.18 -24.44
N ASN A 200 9.54 9.03 -25.02
CA ASN A 200 9.76 8.73 -26.43
C ASN A 200 9.10 9.77 -27.36
N LYS A 201 7.88 10.22 -27.02
CA LYS A 201 7.17 11.24 -27.80
C LYS A 201 7.93 12.56 -27.80
N ILE A 202 8.41 13.01 -26.64
CA ILE A 202 9.14 14.27 -26.49
C ILE A 202 10.51 14.20 -27.19
N VAL A 203 11.25 13.11 -26.98
CA VAL A 203 12.57 12.91 -27.62
C VAL A 203 12.45 12.92 -29.15
N ASN A 204 11.45 12.24 -29.72
CA ASN A 204 11.23 12.25 -31.17
C ASN A 204 10.88 13.65 -31.70
N ALA A 205 10.10 14.43 -30.96
CA ALA A 205 9.79 15.82 -31.32
C ALA A 205 11.07 16.67 -31.34
N ILE A 206 11.88 16.60 -30.28
CA ILE A 206 13.16 17.33 -30.19
C ILE A 206 14.11 16.97 -31.34
N LYS A 207 14.25 15.68 -31.65
CA LYS A 207 15.12 15.22 -32.75
C LYS A 207 14.64 15.75 -34.12
N ASN A 208 13.33 15.80 -34.33
CA ASN A 208 12.77 16.39 -35.55
C ASN A 208 13.04 17.89 -35.61
N ASP A 209 12.88 18.61 -34.50
CA ASP A 209 13.15 20.06 -34.43
C ASP A 209 14.63 20.35 -34.71
N ILE A 210 15.57 19.61 -34.11
CA ILE A 210 17.02 19.72 -34.40
C ILE A 210 17.30 19.48 -35.89
N ALA A 211 16.62 18.51 -36.52
CA ALA A 211 16.79 18.25 -37.94
C ALA A 211 16.36 19.45 -38.80
N GLN A 212 15.32 20.19 -38.39
CA GLN A 212 14.77 21.35 -39.11
C GLN A 212 15.51 22.67 -38.84
N ASN A 213 16.21 22.80 -37.70
CA ASN A 213 16.95 24.01 -37.35
C ASN A 213 17.97 24.39 -38.44
N LYS A 214 18.15 25.67 -38.70
CA LYS A 214 19.04 26.16 -39.76
C LYS A 214 20.37 26.68 -39.22
N THR A 215 20.39 27.20 -38.01
CA THR A 215 21.58 27.81 -37.38
C THR A 215 22.05 27.01 -36.18
N ASN A 216 23.30 27.22 -35.78
CA ASN A 216 23.85 26.64 -34.56
C ASN A 216 23.09 27.13 -33.32
N ALA A 217 22.71 28.41 -33.28
CA ALA A 217 21.97 28.98 -32.16
C ALA A 217 20.59 28.34 -31.96
N GLU A 218 19.86 28.07 -33.06
CA GLU A 218 18.59 27.33 -32.99
C GLU A 218 18.81 25.90 -32.47
N VAL A 219 19.84 25.20 -32.98
CA VAL A 219 20.21 23.85 -32.51
C VAL A 219 20.50 23.86 -31.00
N ASP A 220 21.29 24.81 -30.53
CA ASP A 220 21.67 24.92 -29.12
C ASP A 220 20.46 25.24 -28.22
N GLN A 221 19.54 26.10 -28.69
CA GLN A 221 18.31 26.41 -27.96
C GLN A 221 17.39 25.17 -27.86
N THR A 222 17.14 24.48 -28.98
CA THR A 222 16.33 23.25 -29.00
C THR A 222 16.96 22.15 -28.14
N GLU A 223 18.28 22.00 -28.16
CA GLU A 223 19.01 21.07 -27.32
C GLU A 223 18.81 21.40 -25.82
N ALA A 224 18.97 22.66 -25.44
CA ALA A 224 18.83 23.11 -24.05
C ALA A 224 17.39 22.91 -23.53
N ASP A 225 16.39 23.36 -24.28
CA ASP A 225 14.97 23.21 -23.92
C ASP A 225 14.56 21.73 -23.92
N GLY A 226 15.03 20.96 -24.90
CA GLY A 226 14.79 19.53 -24.99
C GLY A 226 15.32 18.78 -23.78
N ASN A 227 16.54 19.09 -23.34
CA ASN A 227 17.13 18.52 -22.14
C ASN A 227 16.34 18.86 -20.86
N ASN A 228 15.83 20.08 -20.73
CA ASN A 228 14.99 20.46 -19.60
C ASN A 228 13.65 19.69 -19.60
N ASN A 229 13.03 19.54 -20.77
CA ASN A 229 11.78 18.80 -20.95
C ASN A 229 11.93 17.29 -20.70
N ILE A 230 13.08 16.70 -21.03
CA ILE A 230 13.37 15.28 -20.76
C ILE A 230 13.46 15.03 -19.24
N LYS A 231 14.20 15.87 -18.51
CA LYS A 231 14.51 15.68 -17.07
C LYS A 231 13.29 15.58 -16.15
N VAL A 232 12.18 16.22 -16.52
CA VAL A 232 10.96 16.28 -15.68
C VAL A 232 10.04 15.06 -15.82
N ILE A 233 10.32 14.15 -16.76
CA ILE A 233 9.42 13.03 -17.08
C ILE A 233 9.67 11.87 -16.12
N LEU A 234 8.80 11.69 -15.14
CA LEU A 234 8.85 10.58 -14.19
C LEU A 234 7.51 9.84 -14.10
N PRO A 235 7.50 8.56 -13.69
CA PRO A 235 6.26 7.83 -13.41
C PRO A 235 5.50 8.49 -12.27
N LYS A 236 4.17 8.48 -12.38
CA LYS A 236 3.29 8.91 -11.29
C LYS A 236 3.09 7.74 -10.32
N VAL A 237 3.78 7.76 -9.17
CA VAL A 237 3.68 6.71 -8.14
C VAL A 237 2.33 6.81 -7.42
N GLN A 238 1.42 5.85 -7.62
CA GLN A 238 0.09 5.86 -6.99
C GLN A 238 -0.40 4.49 -6.57
N VAL A 239 -0.22 3.46 -7.42
CA VAL A 239 -0.93 2.18 -7.29
C VAL A 239 -0.50 1.39 -6.04
N LYS A 240 0.80 1.17 -5.82
CA LYS A 240 1.27 0.42 -4.65
C LYS A 240 1.00 1.14 -3.32
N PRO A 241 1.28 2.45 -3.17
CA PRO A 241 0.94 3.17 -1.94
C PRO A 241 -0.55 3.11 -1.59
N ALA A 242 -1.43 3.34 -2.57
CA ALA A 242 -2.88 3.29 -2.35
C ALA A 242 -3.36 1.89 -1.93
N ALA A 243 -2.82 0.84 -2.55
CA ALA A 243 -3.13 -0.54 -2.19
C ALA A 243 -2.70 -0.87 -0.74
N ARG A 244 -1.46 -0.52 -0.34
CA ARG A 244 -0.98 -0.73 1.04
C ARG A 244 -1.83 0.01 2.05
N GLN A 245 -2.19 1.27 1.76
CA GLN A 245 -3.07 2.05 2.64
C GLN A 245 -4.44 1.40 2.80
N SER A 246 -5.04 0.91 1.69
CA SER A 246 -6.35 0.26 1.72
C SER A 246 -6.34 -1.02 2.56
N VAL A 247 -5.31 -1.86 2.43
CA VAL A 247 -5.19 -3.10 3.23
C VAL A 247 -4.91 -2.78 4.70
N SER A 248 -4.08 -1.77 5.00
CA SER A 248 -3.79 -1.35 6.37
C SER A 248 -5.06 -0.85 7.09
N ALA A 249 -5.85 0.00 6.43
CA ALA A 249 -7.13 0.47 6.97
C ALA A 249 -8.12 -0.69 7.21
N LYS A 250 -8.11 -1.71 6.35
CA LYS A 250 -8.93 -2.92 6.56
C LYS A 250 -8.48 -3.72 7.78
N ALA A 251 -7.17 -3.87 7.98
CA ALA A 251 -6.61 -4.55 9.14
C ALA A 251 -6.96 -3.82 10.45
N GLU A 252 -6.85 -2.49 10.48
CA GLU A 252 -7.25 -1.67 11.62
C GLU A 252 -8.74 -1.83 11.94
N ALA A 253 -9.61 -1.75 10.94
CA ALA A 253 -11.04 -1.96 11.10
C ALA A 253 -11.36 -3.37 11.62
N GLN A 254 -10.65 -4.40 11.14
CA GLN A 254 -10.84 -5.76 11.61
C GLN A 254 -10.39 -5.93 13.07
N ASN A 255 -9.27 -5.33 13.47
CA ASN A 255 -8.82 -5.34 14.86
C ASN A 255 -9.84 -4.68 15.80
N ALA A 256 -10.47 -3.58 15.38
CA ALA A 256 -11.55 -2.95 16.14
C ALA A 256 -12.78 -3.85 16.28
N LEU A 257 -13.14 -4.64 15.25
CA LEU A 257 -14.22 -5.64 15.35
C LEU A 257 -13.84 -6.81 16.26
N ILE A 258 -12.57 -7.24 16.25
CA ILE A 258 -12.06 -8.27 17.17
C ILE A 258 -12.16 -7.79 18.63
N ASP A 259 -11.84 -6.52 18.90
CA ASP A 259 -11.96 -5.90 20.22
C ASP A 259 -13.37 -5.87 20.78
N GLN A 260 -14.37 -5.78 19.91
CA GLN A 260 -15.79 -5.76 20.27
C GLN A 260 -16.37 -7.17 20.50
N SER A 261 -15.55 -8.23 20.49
CA SER A 261 -16.05 -9.58 20.71
C SER A 261 -16.34 -9.86 22.20
N ASP A 262 -17.62 -9.88 22.55
CA ASP A 262 -18.09 -10.09 23.94
C ASP A 262 -17.80 -11.49 24.49
N LEU A 263 -17.85 -12.51 23.63
CA LEU A 263 -17.70 -13.92 24.03
C LEU A 263 -16.25 -14.41 24.02
N SER A 264 -15.32 -13.58 23.57
CA SER A 264 -13.89 -13.91 23.58
C SER A 264 -13.22 -13.42 24.85
N THR A 265 -12.19 -14.13 25.28
CA THR A 265 -11.23 -13.60 26.25
C THR A 265 -10.17 -12.76 25.56
N GLU A 266 -9.39 -12.03 26.35
CA GLU A 266 -8.29 -11.20 25.84
C GLU A 266 -7.25 -12.03 25.09
N GLU A 267 -6.90 -13.22 25.60
CA GLU A 267 -5.95 -14.11 24.94
C GLU A 267 -6.45 -14.58 23.57
N GLU A 268 -7.75 -14.88 23.44
CA GLU A 268 -8.37 -15.26 22.16
C GLU A 268 -8.42 -14.09 21.17
N ARG A 269 -8.64 -12.85 21.65
CA ARG A 269 -8.58 -11.62 20.84
C ARG A 269 -7.17 -11.33 20.34
N LEU A 270 -6.17 -11.40 21.23
CA LEU A 270 -4.77 -11.16 20.88
C LEU A 270 -4.27 -12.17 19.83
N ALA A 271 -4.65 -13.44 19.96
CA ALA A 271 -4.34 -14.46 18.96
C ALA A 271 -4.92 -14.12 17.58
N ALA A 272 -6.16 -13.63 17.52
CA ALA A 272 -6.77 -13.21 16.26
C ALA A 272 -6.13 -11.94 15.68
N LYS A 273 -5.79 -10.95 16.51
CA LYS A 273 -5.06 -9.74 16.07
C LYS A 273 -3.70 -10.07 15.48
N HIS A 274 -2.99 -11.03 16.08
CA HIS A 274 -1.72 -11.52 15.53
C HIS A 274 -1.90 -12.16 14.15
N LEU A 275 -2.99 -12.92 13.93
CA LEU A 275 -3.32 -13.43 12.59
C LEU A 275 -3.63 -12.30 11.59
N VAL A 276 -4.30 -11.22 12.02
CA VAL A 276 -4.54 -10.03 11.18
C VAL A 276 -3.21 -9.39 10.79
N GLU A 277 -2.28 -9.21 11.73
CA GLU A 277 -0.96 -8.65 11.48
C GLU A 277 -0.15 -9.50 10.49
N GLN A 278 -0.16 -10.83 10.66
CA GLN A 278 0.51 -11.74 9.72
C GLN A 278 -0.06 -11.62 8.30
N ALA A 279 -1.40 -11.57 8.17
CA ALA A 279 -2.05 -11.41 6.87
C ALA A 279 -1.74 -10.04 6.24
N LEU A 280 -1.70 -8.96 7.03
CA LEU A 280 -1.32 -7.62 6.59
C LEU A 280 0.12 -7.59 6.05
N ASN A 281 1.07 -8.15 6.80
CA ASN A 281 2.48 -8.17 6.39
C ASN A 281 2.68 -8.97 5.10
N GLN A 282 2.06 -10.15 5.00
CA GLN A 282 2.08 -10.94 3.77
C GLN A 282 1.48 -10.18 2.57
N ALA A 283 0.39 -9.45 2.78
CA ALA A 283 -0.25 -8.66 1.74
C ALA A 283 0.64 -7.49 1.28
N ILE A 284 1.27 -6.78 2.22
CA ILE A 284 2.21 -5.69 1.90
C ILE A 284 3.38 -6.23 1.07
N ASP A 285 3.95 -7.37 1.45
CA ASP A 285 5.02 -8.01 0.69
C ASP A 285 4.59 -8.39 -0.72
N GLN A 286 3.40 -8.99 -0.87
CA GLN A 286 2.84 -9.33 -2.19
C GLN A 286 2.58 -8.09 -3.05
N ILE A 287 2.09 -6.98 -2.46
CA ILE A 287 1.88 -5.71 -3.16
C ILE A 287 3.22 -5.11 -3.61
N ASN A 288 4.24 -5.15 -2.76
CA ASN A 288 5.57 -4.63 -3.06
C ASN A 288 6.24 -5.38 -4.22
N HIS A 289 6.06 -6.71 -4.29
CA HIS A 289 6.63 -7.56 -5.34
C HIS A 289 5.79 -7.59 -6.63
N ALA A 290 4.54 -7.11 -6.62
CA ALA A 290 3.71 -7.11 -7.81
C ALA A 290 4.21 -6.09 -8.84
N ASP A 291 4.43 -6.53 -10.08
CA ASP A 291 4.91 -5.67 -11.15
C ASP A 291 3.81 -4.90 -11.88
N LYS A 292 2.62 -5.51 -12.03
CA LYS A 292 1.51 -4.94 -12.82
C LYS A 292 0.45 -4.33 -11.92
N THR A 293 -0.22 -3.28 -12.41
CA THR A 293 -1.31 -2.62 -11.68
C THR A 293 -2.45 -3.58 -11.37
N ALA A 294 -2.82 -4.44 -12.33
CA ALA A 294 -3.85 -5.44 -12.11
C ALA A 294 -3.50 -6.41 -10.97
N GLN A 295 -2.23 -6.82 -10.87
CA GLN A 295 -1.77 -7.73 -9.81
C GLN A 295 -1.76 -7.04 -8.45
N VAL A 296 -1.31 -5.78 -8.37
CA VAL A 296 -1.36 -4.99 -7.12
C VAL A 296 -2.80 -4.87 -6.62
N ASN A 297 -3.72 -4.54 -7.52
CA ASN A 297 -5.14 -4.41 -7.18
C ASN A 297 -5.73 -5.75 -6.71
N GLN A 298 -5.40 -6.84 -7.40
CA GLN A 298 -5.85 -8.18 -7.02
C GLN A 298 -5.32 -8.60 -5.64
N ASN A 299 -4.02 -8.41 -5.40
CA ASN A 299 -3.40 -8.72 -4.09
C ASN A 299 -4.06 -7.91 -2.96
N SER A 300 -4.38 -6.63 -3.22
CA SER A 300 -5.12 -5.79 -2.26
C SER A 300 -6.50 -6.36 -1.94
N ILE A 301 -7.27 -6.76 -2.97
CA ILE A 301 -8.62 -7.33 -2.80
C ILE A 301 -8.56 -8.65 -2.04
N ASP A 302 -7.65 -9.54 -2.41
CA ASP A 302 -7.51 -10.85 -1.78
C ASP A 302 -7.09 -10.72 -0.32
N ALA A 303 -6.17 -9.81 -0.02
CA ALA A 303 -5.78 -9.50 1.35
C ALA A 303 -6.96 -8.99 2.19
N GLN A 304 -7.76 -8.07 1.66
CA GLN A 304 -8.94 -7.56 2.38
C GLN A 304 -9.96 -8.67 2.66
N ASN A 305 -10.13 -9.60 1.72
CA ASN A 305 -11.00 -10.76 1.89
C ASN A 305 -10.47 -11.72 2.97
N ILE A 306 -9.17 -11.99 3.00
CA ILE A 306 -8.52 -12.82 4.02
C ILE A 306 -8.68 -12.19 5.40
N ILE A 307 -8.29 -10.91 5.55
CA ILE A 307 -8.36 -10.16 6.81
C ILE A 307 -9.79 -10.16 7.35
N SER A 308 -10.80 -9.91 6.50
CA SER A 308 -12.21 -9.83 6.95
C SER A 308 -12.77 -11.13 7.54
N LYS A 309 -12.14 -12.28 7.25
CA LYS A 309 -12.58 -13.59 7.75
C LYS A 309 -11.97 -13.94 9.12
N ILE A 310 -10.96 -13.20 9.57
CA ILE A 310 -10.28 -13.47 10.85
C ILE A 310 -11.18 -13.04 12.01
N LYS A 311 -11.50 -13.97 12.90
CA LYS A 311 -12.36 -13.74 14.08
C LYS A 311 -11.70 -14.35 15.31
N PRO A 312 -11.92 -13.79 16.51
CA PRO A 312 -11.43 -14.39 17.73
C PRO A 312 -12.17 -15.69 18.04
N ALA A 313 -11.49 -16.62 18.69
CA ALA A 313 -12.13 -17.78 19.28
C ALA A 313 -13.05 -17.35 20.43
N THR A 314 -14.04 -18.16 20.77
CA THR A 314 -15.01 -17.87 21.85
C THR A 314 -15.15 -19.08 22.78
N THR A 315 -14.15 -19.95 22.80
CA THR A 315 -14.26 -21.31 23.36
C THR A 315 -14.25 -21.28 24.88
N VAL A 316 -13.48 -20.36 25.49
CA VAL A 316 -13.29 -20.36 26.95
C VAL A 316 -14.56 -19.95 27.69
N LYS A 317 -15.17 -18.81 27.34
CA LYS A 317 -16.43 -18.37 27.97
C LYS A 317 -17.59 -19.31 27.64
N THR A 318 -17.74 -19.74 26.39
CA THR A 318 -18.85 -20.63 25.99
C THR A 318 -18.81 -21.96 26.72
N THR A 319 -17.61 -22.54 26.90
CA THR A 319 -17.42 -23.77 27.67
C THR A 319 -17.77 -23.57 29.14
N ALA A 320 -17.30 -22.49 29.77
CA ALA A 320 -17.60 -22.19 31.17
C ALA A 320 -19.10 -21.95 31.41
N LEU A 321 -19.77 -21.21 30.52
CA LEU A 321 -21.22 -20.97 30.56
C LEU A 321 -22.02 -22.29 30.46
N GLN A 322 -21.57 -23.23 29.62
CA GLN A 322 -22.20 -24.55 29.54
C GLN A 322 -21.96 -25.38 30.80
N GLN A 323 -20.75 -25.33 31.35
CA GLN A 323 -20.40 -26.08 32.56
C GLN A 323 -21.21 -25.60 33.78
N ILE A 324 -21.33 -24.29 33.99
CA ILE A 324 -22.12 -23.74 35.11
C ILE A 324 -23.61 -24.05 34.97
N GLN A 325 -24.14 -24.04 33.74
CA GLN A 325 -25.52 -24.48 33.46
C GLN A 325 -25.72 -25.94 33.88
N ASN A 326 -24.79 -26.84 33.52
CA ASN A 326 -24.89 -28.25 33.86
C ASN A 326 -24.83 -28.48 35.38
N ILE A 327 -23.98 -27.73 36.10
CA ILE A 327 -23.87 -27.79 37.56
C ILE A 327 -25.20 -27.38 38.23
N ALA A 328 -25.80 -26.27 37.79
CA ALA A 328 -27.09 -25.81 38.32
C ALA A 328 -28.21 -26.83 38.06
N THR A 329 -28.31 -27.35 36.83
CA THR A 329 -29.29 -28.39 36.48
C THR A 329 -29.14 -29.62 37.38
N HIS A 330 -27.91 -30.08 37.62
CA HIS A 330 -27.67 -31.22 38.50
C HIS A 330 -28.10 -30.93 39.94
N LYS A 331 -27.77 -29.73 40.47
CA LYS A 331 -28.14 -29.35 41.83
C LYS A 331 -29.66 -29.22 42.01
N ILE A 332 -30.37 -28.63 41.06
CA ILE A 332 -31.84 -28.57 41.05
C ILE A 332 -32.44 -29.97 41.13
N ASN A 333 -31.89 -30.94 40.39
CA ASN A 333 -32.36 -32.32 40.44
C ASN A 333 -32.12 -32.97 41.81
N LEU A 334 -30.95 -32.73 42.44
CA LEU A 334 -30.70 -33.20 43.82
C LEU A 334 -31.70 -32.62 44.82
N ILE A 335 -32.01 -31.32 44.73
CA ILE A 335 -32.99 -30.65 45.60
C ILE A 335 -34.39 -31.26 45.40
N LYS A 336 -34.83 -31.48 44.15
CA LYS A 336 -36.13 -32.10 43.84
C LYS A 336 -36.27 -33.53 44.35
N SER A 337 -35.16 -34.25 44.49
CA SER A 337 -35.14 -35.61 45.02
C SER A 337 -35.07 -35.69 46.55
N ASN A 338 -34.96 -34.57 47.26
CA ASN A 338 -34.94 -34.54 48.72
C ASN A 338 -36.35 -34.65 49.31
N ASN A 339 -36.74 -35.86 49.76
CA ASN A 339 -38.08 -36.14 50.29
C ASN A 339 -38.31 -35.63 51.73
N GLU A 340 -37.28 -35.18 52.44
CA GLU A 340 -37.43 -34.59 53.78
C GLU A 340 -37.95 -33.15 53.72
N ALA A 341 -37.64 -32.44 52.64
CA ALA A 341 -38.18 -31.11 52.38
C ALA A 341 -39.57 -31.19 51.74
N THR A 342 -40.43 -30.22 52.04
CA THR A 342 -41.69 -30.04 51.31
C THR A 342 -41.45 -29.38 49.95
N ASP A 343 -42.44 -29.45 49.05
CA ASP A 343 -42.39 -28.82 47.73
C ASP A 343 -42.14 -27.30 47.85
N GLU A 344 -42.68 -26.62 48.88
CA GLU A 344 -42.40 -25.20 49.14
C GLU A 344 -40.93 -24.95 49.55
N GLU A 345 -40.36 -25.79 50.43
CA GLU A 345 -38.97 -25.69 50.87
C GLU A 345 -37.99 -26.02 49.72
N GLN A 346 -38.31 -27.02 48.89
CA GLN A 346 -37.57 -27.34 47.67
C GLN A 346 -37.59 -26.19 46.68
N ASN A 347 -38.77 -25.61 46.39
CA ASN A 347 -38.90 -24.52 45.44
C ASN A 347 -38.13 -23.27 45.89
N ALA A 348 -38.08 -22.98 47.19
CA ALA A 348 -37.27 -21.89 47.72
C ALA A 348 -35.76 -22.10 47.44
N ALA A 349 -35.25 -23.31 47.65
CA ALA A 349 -33.85 -23.63 47.34
C ALA A 349 -33.56 -23.66 45.82
N ILE A 350 -34.49 -24.15 45.00
CA ILE A 350 -34.37 -24.10 43.53
C ILE A 350 -34.27 -22.65 43.06
N ALA A 351 -35.11 -21.75 43.59
CA ALA A 351 -35.05 -20.33 43.25
C ALA A 351 -33.69 -19.70 43.60
N GLN A 352 -33.09 -20.10 44.73
CA GLN A 352 -31.73 -19.68 45.08
C GLN A 352 -30.68 -20.19 44.08
N VAL A 353 -30.78 -21.46 43.65
CA VAL A 353 -29.87 -22.01 42.62
C VAL A 353 -30.01 -21.26 41.29
N GLU A 354 -31.23 -20.95 40.87
CA GLU A 354 -31.48 -20.18 39.64
C GLU A 354 -30.90 -18.76 39.72
N GLN A 355 -31.04 -18.10 40.86
CA GLN A 355 -30.42 -16.79 41.10
C GLN A 355 -28.88 -16.85 41.05
N ALA A 356 -28.29 -17.83 41.74
CA ALA A 356 -26.84 -18.03 41.72
C ALA A 356 -26.32 -18.35 40.31
N LEU A 357 -27.07 -19.14 39.52
CA LEU A 357 -26.74 -19.42 38.12
C LEU A 357 -26.76 -18.15 37.26
N ILE A 358 -27.79 -17.31 37.39
CA ILE A 358 -27.88 -16.05 36.64
C ILE A 358 -26.66 -15.16 36.94
N LYS A 359 -26.35 -14.99 38.22
CA LYS A 359 -25.20 -14.21 38.69
C LYS A 359 -23.87 -14.78 38.15
N ALA A 360 -23.66 -16.09 38.27
CA ALA A 360 -22.45 -16.75 37.78
C ALA A 360 -22.29 -16.60 36.26
N LYS A 361 -23.37 -16.75 35.48
CA LYS A 361 -23.34 -16.53 34.03
C LYS A 361 -23.00 -15.09 33.67
N GLN A 362 -23.57 -14.11 34.38
CA GLN A 362 -23.26 -12.70 34.16
C GLN A 362 -21.78 -12.42 34.44
N HIS A 363 -21.26 -12.90 35.56
CA HIS A 363 -19.84 -12.72 35.89
C HIS A 363 -18.93 -13.37 34.84
N ILE A 364 -19.19 -14.61 34.44
CA ILE A 364 -18.41 -15.31 33.39
C ILE A 364 -18.47 -14.56 32.06
N ALA A 365 -19.63 -14.04 31.67
CA ALA A 365 -19.78 -13.25 30.45
C ALA A 365 -18.95 -11.96 30.49
N SER A 366 -18.85 -11.30 31.65
CA SER A 366 -18.07 -10.09 31.87
C SER A 366 -16.57 -10.32 32.11
N ALA A 367 -16.13 -11.57 32.26
CA ALA A 367 -14.73 -11.90 32.48
C ALA A 367 -13.84 -11.42 31.32
N VAL A 368 -12.64 -10.94 31.61
CA VAL A 368 -11.73 -10.40 30.59
C VAL A 368 -10.73 -11.46 30.13
N THR A 369 -10.14 -12.18 31.07
CA THR A 369 -9.07 -13.16 30.79
C THR A 369 -9.52 -14.60 30.96
N ASN A 370 -8.74 -15.54 30.43
CA ASN A 370 -8.95 -16.98 30.68
C ASN A 370 -8.90 -17.31 32.18
N ALA A 371 -8.04 -16.64 32.93
CA ALA A 371 -7.91 -16.83 34.38
C ALA A 371 -9.15 -16.35 35.13
N ASP A 372 -9.72 -15.20 34.77
CA ASP A 372 -10.96 -14.69 35.35
C ASP A 372 -12.12 -15.66 35.11
N VAL A 373 -12.25 -16.17 33.89
CA VAL A 373 -13.29 -17.16 33.56
C VAL A 373 -13.14 -18.40 34.43
N ALA A 374 -11.93 -18.93 34.58
CA ALA A 374 -11.66 -20.11 35.40
C ALA A 374 -11.99 -19.87 36.88
N TYR A 375 -11.59 -18.72 37.42
CA TYR A 375 -11.89 -18.33 38.79
C TYR A 375 -13.40 -18.18 39.04
N LEU A 376 -14.10 -17.43 38.18
CA LEU A 376 -15.54 -17.17 38.33
C LEU A 376 -16.38 -18.43 38.14
N LEU A 377 -15.96 -19.33 37.25
CA LEU A 377 -16.55 -20.66 37.14
C LEU A 377 -16.38 -21.46 38.44
N HIS A 378 -15.18 -21.43 39.04
CA HIS A 378 -14.92 -22.13 40.29
C HIS A 378 -15.77 -21.57 41.44
N ASP A 379 -15.83 -20.25 41.57
CA ASP A 379 -16.61 -19.55 42.59
C ASP A 379 -18.11 -19.83 42.45
N GLY A 380 -18.68 -19.61 41.25
CA GLY A 380 -20.09 -19.88 40.99
C GLY A 380 -20.46 -21.35 41.16
N LYS A 381 -19.56 -22.27 40.84
CA LYS A 381 -19.74 -23.71 41.09
C LYS A 381 -19.86 -24.01 42.59
N ASN A 382 -19.04 -23.38 43.42
CA ASN A 382 -19.10 -23.56 44.87
C ASN A 382 -20.38 -22.94 45.43
N GLU A 383 -20.72 -21.70 45.05
CA GLU A 383 -21.95 -21.01 45.49
C GLU A 383 -23.20 -21.86 45.20
N ILE A 384 -23.33 -22.43 44.00
CA ILE A 384 -24.47 -23.29 43.65
C ILE A 384 -24.49 -24.61 44.44
N ARG A 385 -23.32 -25.20 44.73
CA ARG A 385 -23.23 -26.50 45.41
C ARG A 385 -23.66 -26.45 46.87
N GLU A 386 -23.39 -25.34 47.54
CA GLU A 386 -23.70 -25.15 48.97
C GLU A 386 -25.19 -24.93 49.26
N ILE A 387 -26.01 -24.65 48.24
CA ILE A 387 -27.45 -24.37 48.43
C ILE A 387 -28.21 -25.65 48.81
N GLU A 388 -28.80 -25.75 49.99
CA GLU A 388 -29.61 -26.89 50.40
C GLU A 388 -31.02 -26.45 50.81
N PRO A 389 -32.05 -27.30 50.68
CA PRO A 389 -33.38 -26.99 51.19
C PRO A 389 -33.35 -26.90 52.72
N VAL A 390 -33.95 -25.85 53.25
CA VAL A 390 -34.10 -25.68 54.71
C VAL A 390 -35.30 -26.49 55.17
N ILE A 391 -35.03 -27.66 55.75
CA ILE A 391 -36.06 -28.61 56.21
C ILE A 391 -36.59 -28.14 57.57
N ASN A 392 -37.84 -27.68 57.62
CA ASN A 392 -38.45 -27.20 58.86
C ASN A 392 -39.81 -27.84 59.12
N ARG A 393 -40.70 -27.96 58.12
CA ARG A 393 -42.10 -28.34 58.39
C ARG A 393 -42.24 -29.76 58.90
N LYS A 394 -41.72 -30.75 58.17
CA LYS A 394 -41.77 -32.16 58.61
C LYS A 394 -41.04 -32.34 59.93
N ALA A 395 -39.86 -31.76 60.07
CA ALA A 395 -39.06 -31.83 61.30
C ALA A 395 -39.85 -31.34 62.52
N SER A 396 -40.47 -30.16 62.42
CA SER A 396 -41.27 -29.58 63.50
C SER A 396 -42.54 -30.40 63.80
N ALA A 397 -43.24 -30.90 62.77
CA ALA A 397 -44.40 -31.77 62.96
C ALA A 397 -44.05 -33.08 63.68
N ARG A 398 -42.93 -33.72 63.31
CA ARG A 398 -42.41 -34.92 64.00
C ARG A 398 -42.08 -34.63 65.45
N GLU A 399 -41.42 -33.51 65.73
CA GLU A 399 -41.06 -33.10 67.10
C GLU A 399 -42.31 -32.92 67.98
N GLN A 400 -43.34 -32.24 67.48
CA GLN A 400 -44.60 -32.05 68.20
C GLN A 400 -45.30 -33.38 68.49
N LEU A 401 -45.41 -34.26 67.48
CA LEU A 401 -46.01 -35.58 67.66
C LEU A 401 -45.22 -36.45 68.64
N THR A 402 -43.89 -36.41 68.57
CA THR A 402 -43.00 -37.17 69.47
C THR A 402 -43.16 -36.72 70.91
N THR A 403 -43.21 -35.40 71.12
CA THR A 403 -43.41 -34.81 72.45
C THR A 403 -44.75 -35.25 73.03
N LEU A 404 -45.83 -35.08 72.25
CA LEU A 404 -47.17 -35.45 72.71
C LEU A 404 -47.32 -36.96 72.96
N LEU A 405 -46.72 -37.80 72.11
CA LEU A 405 -46.66 -39.24 72.30
C LEU A 405 -46.08 -39.58 73.67
N ASN A 406 -44.92 -39.00 74.01
CA ASN A 406 -44.22 -39.25 75.26
C ASN A 406 -45.05 -38.80 76.46
N ASP A 407 -45.65 -37.61 76.40
CA ASP A 407 -46.50 -37.07 77.47
C ASP A 407 -47.73 -37.95 77.71
N LYS A 408 -48.43 -38.36 76.63
CA LYS A 408 -49.59 -39.25 76.73
C LYS A 408 -49.23 -40.64 77.24
N LYS A 409 -48.11 -41.19 76.80
CA LYS A 409 -47.60 -42.47 77.30
C LYS A 409 -47.40 -42.41 78.82
N GLN A 410 -46.76 -41.36 79.33
CA GLN A 410 -46.57 -41.17 80.77
C GLN A 410 -47.92 -41.05 81.52
N ALA A 411 -48.86 -40.27 81.00
CA ALA A 411 -50.18 -40.12 81.61
C ALA A 411 -50.98 -41.43 81.67
N ILE A 412 -50.94 -42.22 80.58
CA ILE A 412 -51.56 -43.54 80.49
C ILE A 412 -50.92 -44.50 81.51
N GLU A 413 -49.59 -44.54 81.57
CA GLU A 413 -48.85 -45.37 82.52
C GLU A 413 -49.11 -44.96 83.98
N ALA A 414 -49.32 -43.68 84.27
CA ALA A 414 -49.62 -43.20 85.62
C ALA A 414 -51.04 -43.52 86.11
N ASN A 415 -51.96 -43.98 85.24
CA ASN A 415 -53.35 -44.24 85.62
C ASN A 415 -53.48 -45.50 86.50
N VAL A 416 -53.49 -45.30 87.82
CA VAL A 416 -53.58 -46.37 88.84
C VAL A 416 -54.94 -47.07 88.90
N GLN A 417 -55.99 -46.43 88.38
CA GLN A 417 -57.35 -46.98 88.34
C GLN A 417 -57.52 -47.98 87.20
N ALA A 418 -56.66 -47.95 86.18
CA ALA A 418 -56.64 -48.94 85.12
C ALA A 418 -55.85 -50.20 85.50
N THR A 419 -56.21 -51.33 84.86
CA THR A 419 -55.40 -52.55 84.85
C THR A 419 -54.22 -52.43 83.89
N VAL A 420 -53.27 -53.37 83.97
CA VAL A 420 -52.12 -53.40 83.06
C VAL A 420 -52.60 -53.67 81.63
N GLU A 421 -53.58 -54.54 81.46
CA GLU A 421 -54.18 -54.91 80.18
C GLU A 421 -54.90 -53.73 79.53
N GLU A 422 -55.68 -52.96 80.29
CA GLU A 422 -56.35 -51.75 79.81
C GLU A 422 -55.34 -50.67 79.39
N ARG A 423 -54.27 -50.45 80.15
CA ARG A 423 -53.20 -49.51 79.76
C ARG A 423 -52.44 -49.98 78.53
N ASN A 424 -52.02 -51.24 78.47
CA ASN A 424 -51.25 -51.79 77.35
C ASN A 424 -52.04 -51.74 76.03
N SER A 425 -53.36 -51.98 76.07
CA SER A 425 -54.22 -51.85 74.90
C SER A 425 -54.22 -50.42 74.34
N VAL A 426 -54.35 -49.42 75.21
CA VAL A 426 -54.34 -48.00 74.81
C VAL A 426 -52.94 -47.55 74.38
N LEU A 427 -51.87 -48.02 75.04
CA LEU A 427 -50.49 -47.75 74.62
C LEU A 427 -50.17 -48.30 73.23
N ALA A 428 -50.65 -49.50 72.90
CA ALA A 428 -50.50 -50.06 71.56
C ALA A 428 -51.28 -49.25 70.51
N GLN A 429 -52.49 -48.80 70.83
CA GLN A 429 -53.26 -47.91 69.95
C GLN A 429 -52.54 -46.57 69.74
N LEU A 430 -52.02 -45.98 70.82
CA LEU A 430 -51.24 -44.74 70.78
C LEU A 430 -50.03 -44.86 69.85
N GLN A 431 -49.25 -45.92 70.00
CA GLN A 431 -48.07 -46.17 69.16
C GLN A 431 -48.45 -46.35 67.68
N ASN A 432 -49.51 -47.12 67.40
CA ASN A 432 -49.98 -47.31 66.02
C ASN A 432 -50.42 -46.00 65.36
N ILE A 433 -51.13 -45.14 66.09
CA ILE A 433 -51.52 -43.81 65.58
C ILE A 433 -50.29 -42.97 65.28
N TYR A 434 -49.30 -42.97 66.19
CA TYR A 434 -48.06 -42.24 66.00
C TYR A 434 -47.26 -42.76 64.79
N ASP A 435 -47.04 -44.07 64.67
CA ASP A 435 -46.28 -44.65 63.55
C ASP A 435 -46.97 -44.38 62.21
N ALA A 436 -48.30 -44.46 62.16
CA ALA A 436 -49.08 -44.09 60.99
C ALA A 436 -48.96 -42.60 60.65
N ALA A 437 -48.94 -41.72 61.66
CA ALA A 437 -48.77 -40.28 61.47
C ALA A 437 -47.37 -39.95 60.93
N ILE A 438 -46.32 -40.57 61.46
CA ILE A 438 -44.94 -40.42 60.99
C ILE A 438 -44.81 -40.91 59.54
N GLY A 439 -45.37 -42.08 59.23
CA GLY A 439 -45.39 -42.61 57.87
C GLY A 439 -46.14 -41.70 56.89
N GLN A 440 -47.27 -41.10 57.31
CA GLN A 440 -47.98 -40.13 56.48
C GLN A 440 -47.17 -38.85 56.27
N LEU A 441 -46.51 -38.32 57.31
CA LEU A 441 -45.61 -37.16 57.20
C LEU A 441 -44.45 -37.41 56.22
N ASP A 442 -43.94 -38.63 56.14
CA ASP A 442 -42.92 -39.00 55.13
C ASP A 442 -43.43 -38.78 53.71
N HIS A 443 -44.70 -39.10 53.46
CA HIS A 443 -45.34 -39.03 52.14
C HIS A 443 -45.94 -37.66 51.82
N ASP A 444 -46.22 -36.85 52.84
CA ASP A 444 -46.74 -35.50 52.65
C ASP A 444 -45.74 -34.66 51.86
N ARG A 445 -46.22 -34.00 50.80
CA ARG A 445 -45.37 -33.25 49.88
C ARG A 445 -45.43 -31.76 50.13
N SER A 446 -46.55 -31.22 50.60
CA SER A 446 -46.69 -29.79 50.86
C SER A 446 -46.77 -29.44 52.34
N ASN A 447 -46.44 -28.20 52.68
CA ASN A 447 -46.64 -27.64 54.02
C ASN A 447 -48.08 -27.85 54.51
N ALA A 448 -49.06 -27.62 53.64
CA ALA A 448 -50.48 -27.78 53.97
C ALA A 448 -50.86 -29.24 54.29
N GLN A 449 -50.26 -30.21 53.59
CA GLN A 449 -50.45 -31.63 53.89
C GLN A 449 -49.83 -31.99 55.25
N VAL A 450 -48.58 -31.58 55.48
CA VAL A 450 -47.87 -31.77 56.75
C VAL A 450 -48.66 -31.19 57.91
N ASP A 451 -49.12 -29.94 57.79
CA ASP A 451 -49.91 -29.25 58.83
C ASP A 451 -51.24 -29.96 59.09
N LYS A 452 -51.90 -30.47 58.05
CA LYS A 452 -53.15 -31.24 58.18
C LYS A 452 -52.91 -32.57 58.89
N THR A 453 -51.90 -33.32 58.48
CA THR A 453 -51.52 -34.61 59.09
C THR A 453 -51.13 -34.42 60.55
N ALA A 454 -50.30 -33.41 60.84
CA ALA A 454 -49.90 -33.07 62.19
C ALA A 454 -51.11 -32.70 63.06
N SER A 455 -51.93 -31.75 62.61
CA SER A 455 -53.09 -31.27 63.38
C SER A 455 -54.10 -32.37 63.68
N PHE A 456 -54.43 -33.19 62.67
CA PHE A 456 -55.35 -34.31 62.83
C PHE A 456 -54.83 -35.31 63.87
N ASN A 457 -53.58 -35.76 63.73
CA ASN A 457 -53.03 -36.78 64.62
C ASN A 457 -52.72 -36.25 66.03
N LEU A 458 -52.32 -34.99 66.18
CA LEU A 458 -52.21 -34.33 67.48
C LEU A 458 -53.55 -34.36 68.22
N GLN A 459 -54.65 -34.03 67.53
CA GLN A 459 -55.99 -34.08 68.11
C GLN A 459 -56.40 -35.53 68.46
N THR A 460 -56.13 -36.49 67.59
CA THR A 460 -56.44 -37.91 67.83
C THR A 460 -55.69 -38.46 69.04
N ILE A 461 -54.38 -38.18 69.15
CA ILE A 461 -53.56 -38.58 70.29
C ILE A 461 -54.01 -37.87 71.57
N GLN A 462 -54.31 -36.57 71.50
CA GLN A 462 -54.79 -35.80 72.65
C GLN A 462 -56.09 -36.37 73.23
N GLY A 463 -57.00 -36.84 72.37
CA GLY A 463 -58.28 -37.44 72.78
C GLY A 463 -58.20 -38.89 73.26
N LEU A 464 -57.02 -39.51 73.21
CA LEU A 464 -56.84 -40.89 73.65
C LEU A 464 -56.59 -40.93 75.16
N ASP A 465 -57.49 -41.57 75.89
CA ASP A 465 -57.42 -41.75 77.34
C ASP A 465 -57.78 -43.18 77.76
N VAL A 466 -57.17 -43.66 78.84
CA VAL A 466 -57.56 -44.93 79.44
C VAL A 466 -58.85 -44.72 80.22
N HIS A 467 -59.87 -45.51 79.87
CA HIS A 467 -61.15 -45.56 80.57
C HIS A 467 -61.15 -46.80 81.48
N PRO A 468 -60.87 -46.66 82.78
CA PRO A 468 -60.75 -47.81 83.66
C PRO A 468 -62.12 -48.44 83.91
N VAL A 469 -62.24 -49.73 83.64
CA VAL A 469 -63.49 -50.48 83.86
C VAL A 469 -63.28 -51.51 84.96
N LYS A 470 -62.20 -52.29 84.89
CA LYS A 470 -62.01 -53.45 85.76
C LYS A 470 -61.83 -53.13 87.24
N LYS A 471 -60.93 -52.22 87.62
CA LYS A 471 -60.76 -51.86 89.05
C LYS A 471 -61.97 -51.09 89.60
N PRO A 472 -62.55 -50.09 88.90
CA PRO A 472 -63.77 -49.43 89.39
C PRO A 472 -64.97 -50.37 89.54
N GLU A 473 -65.15 -51.33 88.63
CA GLU A 473 -66.18 -52.37 88.77
C GLU A 473 -65.91 -53.29 89.96
N ALA A 474 -64.66 -53.75 90.15
CA ALA A 474 -64.29 -54.57 91.30
C ALA A 474 -64.50 -53.80 92.61
N GLU A 475 -64.11 -52.52 92.68
CA GLU A 475 -64.36 -51.64 93.81
C GLU A 475 -65.85 -51.47 94.07
N LYS A 476 -66.67 -51.27 93.03
CA LYS A 476 -68.13 -51.20 93.15
C LYS A 476 -68.72 -52.50 93.71
N THR A 477 -68.29 -53.67 93.23
CA THR A 477 -68.72 -54.98 93.74
C THR A 477 -68.29 -55.18 95.20
N ILE A 478 -67.04 -54.87 95.53
CA ILE A 478 -66.52 -54.93 96.89
C ILE A 478 -67.33 -54.00 97.81
N ASN A 479 -67.60 -52.77 97.39
CA ASN A 479 -68.40 -51.81 98.18
C ASN A 479 -69.86 -52.28 98.36
N GLN A 480 -70.47 -52.89 97.33
CA GLN A 480 -71.80 -53.50 97.45
C GLN A 480 -71.80 -54.69 98.40
N ASP A 481 -70.75 -55.52 98.39
CA ASP A 481 -70.61 -56.65 99.30
C ASP A 481 -70.30 -56.22 100.73
N ILE A 482 -69.43 -55.23 100.92
CA ILE A 482 -69.20 -54.55 102.22
C ILE A 482 -70.53 -54.03 102.77
N ALA A 483 -71.32 -53.32 101.97
CA ALA A 483 -72.63 -52.82 102.39
C ALA A 483 -73.59 -53.96 102.76
N ARG A 484 -73.63 -55.04 101.98
CA ARG A 484 -74.45 -56.23 102.23
C ARG A 484 -74.05 -56.94 103.52
N VAL A 485 -72.77 -57.21 103.72
CA VAL A 485 -72.22 -57.87 104.91
C VAL A 485 -72.40 -56.99 106.15
N THR A 486 -72.19 -55.67 106.03
CA THR A 486 -72.48 -54.67 107.07
C THR A 486 -73.94 -54.75 107.52
N HIS A 487 -74.88 -54.76 106.58
CA HIS A 487 -76.31 -54.89 106.88
C HIS A 487 -76.67 -56.25 107.53
N LEU A 488 -76.03 -57.34 107.11
CA LEU A 488 -76.18 -58.67 107.72
C LEU A 488 -75.70 -58.69 109.18
N VAL A 489 -74.50 -58.13 109.46
CA VAL A 489 -73.92 -58.09 110.82
C VAL A 489 -74.74 -57.18 111.76
N GLN A 490 -75.17 -56.01 111.29
CA GLN A 490 -76.04 -55.10 112.06
C GLN A 490 -77.33 -55.82 112.51
N ASN A 491 -77.95 -56.59 111.62
CA ASN A 491 -79.22 -57.27 111.86
C ASN A 491 -79.11 -58.68 112.49
N TYR A 492 -77.90 -59.20 112.70
CA TYR A 492 -77.71 -60.54 113.27
C TYR A 492 -78.03 -60.55 114.78
N ARG A 493 -79.05 -61.32 115.20
CA ARG A 493 -79.60 -61.24 116.58
C ARG A 493 -78.92 -62.14 117.63
N LYS A 494 -77.89 -62.92 117.25
CA LYS A 494 -77.31 -64.00 118.09
C LYS A 494 -75.93 -63.68 118.68
N VAL A 495 -75.48 -62.42 118.69
CA VAL A 495 -74.17 -61.99 119.20
C VAL A 495 -74.30 -60.70 120.01
N SER A 496 -73.38 -60.46 120.95
CA SER A 496 -73.35 -59.26 121.78
C SER A 496 -73.01 -58.00 120.97
N ASP A 497 -73.45 -56.83 121.44
CA ASP A 497 -73.17 -55.55 120.77
C ASP A 497 -71.67 -55.26 120.64
N ARG A 498 -70.86 -55.74 121.59
CA ARG A 498 -69.38 -55.67 121.53
C ARG A 498 -68.83 -56.48 120.35
N ASN A 499 -69.30 -57.72 120.19
CA ASN A 499 -68.88 -58.58 119.08
C ASN A 499 -69.38 -58.06 117.71
N LYS A 500 -70.54 -57.38 117.66
CA LYS A 500 -71.00 -56.68 116.44
C LYS A 500 -70.11 -55.51 116.08
N ALA A 501 -69.72 -54.69 117.05
CA ALA A 501 -68.84 -53.55 116.83
C ALA A 501 -67.47 -54.01 116.31
N ASP A 502 -66.92 -55.08 116.87
CA ASP A 502 -65.65 -55.67 116.42
C ASP A 502 -65.75 -56.24 115.00
N ALA A 503 -66.86 -56.93 114.67
CA ALA A 503 -67.10 -57.45 113.32
C ALA A 503 -67.29 -56.34 112.27
N LEU A 504 -67.99 -55.25 112.62
CA LEU A 504 -68.14 -54.08 111.74
C LEU A 504 -66.81 -53.37 111.49
N LYS A 505 -65.95 -53.28 112.51
CA LYS A 505 -64.60 -52.72 112.41
C LYS A 505 -63.66 -53.55 111.53
N ALA A 506 -63.95 -54.84 111.35
CA ALA A 506 -63.18 -55.72 110.46
C ALA A 506 -63.69 -55.71 109.00
N ILE A 507 -64.88 -55.18 108.73
CA ILE A 507 -65.50 -55.11 107.39
C ILE A 507 -65.09 -53.84 106.63
N THR A 508 -64.93 -52.72 107.36
CA THR A 508 -64.36 -51.45 106.88
C THR A 508 -62.84 -51.48 106.91
#